data_AF-A0A7J2MWM1-F1
#
_entry.id   AF-A0A7J2MWM1-F1
#
_cell.length_a   1.000
_cell.length_b   1.000
_cell.length_c   1.000
_cell.angle_alpha   90.00
_cell.angle_beta   90.00
_cell.angle_gamma   90.00
#
_symmetry.space_group_name_H-M   'P 1'
#
loop_
_entity.id
_entity.type
_entity.pdbx_description
1 polymer ?
#
loop_
_entity_poly.entity_id
_entity_poly.type
_entity_poly.pdbx_seq_one_letter_code
_entity_poly.pdbx_strand_id
1 'polypeptide(L)' 'VTHEPSIVDALATKYDIVIYGHTHEKDLRVGKSLIINPGECCGYLTGKRSIAILYPDEMKAKFIDF' A
#
# COMPACT_ATOMS: atom_id res chain seq x y z
N VAL A 1 -5.28 -0.77 8.42
CA VAL A 1 -3.92 -0.21 8.31
C VAL A 1 -3.01 -0.99 9.25
N THR A 2 -1.82 -1.41 8.80
CA THR A 2 -0.83 -2.14 9.64
C THR A 2 0.60 -1.74 9.27
N HIS A 3 1.57 -1.89 10.17
CA HIS A 3 3.00 -1.78 9.85
C HIS A 3 3.69 -3.16 9.88
N GLU A 4 2.92 -4.24 9.86
CA GLU A 4 3.41 -5.63 9.88
C GLU A 4 3.07 -6.31 8.54
N PRO A 5 4.07 -6.59 7.67
CA PRO A 5 3.82 -7.22 6.37
C PRO A 5 3.30 -8.65 6.45
N SER A 6 3.70 -9.42 7.47
CA SER A 6 3.39 -10.87 7.53
C SER A 6 1.89 -11.19 7.67
N ILE A 7 1.08 -10.22 8.10
CA ILE A 7 -0.37 -10.40 8.31
C ILE A 7 -1.22 -9.83 7.17
N VAL A 8 -0.62 -9.20 6.15
CA VAL A 8 -1.33 -8.49 5.07
C VAL A 8 -2.32 -9.41 4.34
N ASP A 9 -1.88 -10.61 3.96
CA ASP A 9 -2.73 -11.55 3.22
C ASP A 9 -3.88 -12.07 4.09
N ALA A 10 -3.65 -12.28 5.40
CA ALA A 10 -4.70 -12.67 6.33
C ALA A 10 -5.75 -11.56 6.49
N LEU A 11 -5.32 -10.30 6.58
CA LEU A 11 -6.22 -9.14 6.63
C LEU A 11 -7.02 -8.98 5.33
N ALA A 12 -6.40 -9.24 4.18
CA ALA A 12 -7.05 -9.15 2.87
C ALA A 12 -8.21 -10.16 2.70
N THR A 13 -8.28 -11.21 3.53
CA THR A 13 -9.44 -12.11 3.55
C THR A 13 -10.68 -11.51 4.23
N LYS A 14 -10.50 -10.49 5.08
CA LYS A 14 -11.52 -9.91 5.97
C LYS A 14 -11.91 -8.47 5.64
N TYR A 15 -11.05 -7.73 4.95
CA TYR A 15 -11.24 -6.30 4.67
C TYR A 15 -11.15 -6.01 3.18
N ASP A 16 -11.94 -5.06 2.71
CA ASP A 16 -11.94 -4.63 1.31
C ASP A 16 -10.66 -3.87 0.93
N ILE A 17 -10.02 -3.20 1.90
CA ILE A 17 -8.81 -2.41 1.69
C ILE A 17 -7.80 -2.69 2.81
N VAL A 18 -6.56 -3.02 2.46
CA VAL A 18 -5.45 -3.23 3.40
C VAL A 18 -4.29 -2.32 3.03
N ILE A 19 -4.01 -1.33 3.88
CA ILE A 19 -2.86 -0.45 3.74
C ILE A 19 -1.76 -0.92 4.69
N TYR A 20 -0.54 -1.10 4.19
CA TYR A 20 0.63 -1.47 4.98
C TYR A 20 1.91 -0.68 4.64
N GLY A 21 2.94 -0.80 5.48
CA GLY A 21 4.23 -0.14 5.31
C GLY A 21 5.41 -1.06 5.64
N HIS A 22 6.41 -0.56 6.37
CA HIS A 22 7.61 -1.28 6.84
C HIS A 22 8.65 -1.64 5.79
N THR A 23 8.26 -2.05 4.59
CA THR A 23 9.22 -2.54 3.58
C THR A 23 9.90 -1.44 2.77
N HIS A 24 9.41 -0.20 2.83
CA HIS A 24 9.81 0.94 1.97
C HIS A 24 9.56 0.74 0.46
N GLU A 25 9.19 -0.47 0.03
CA GLU A 25 8.81 -0.81 -1.34
C GLU A 25 7.36 -0.46 -1.65
N LYS A 26 7.11 0.02 -2.88
CA LYS A 26 5.74 0.21 -3.40
C LYS A 26 5.10 -1.15 -3.66
N ASP A 27 3.85 -1.30 -3.23
CA ASP A 27 3.02 -2.48 -3.54
C ASP A 27 1.59 -2.05 -3.84
N LEU A 28 1.02 -2.60 -4.90
CA LEU A 28 -0.37 -2.43 -5.27
C LEU A 28 -0.90 -3.75 -5.81
N ARG A 29 -1.81 -4.38 -5.07
CA ARG A 29 -2.46 -5.61 -5.49
C ARG A 29 -3.96 -5.37 -5.61
N VAL A 30 -4.49 -5.65 -6.78
CA VAL A 30 -5.92 -5.56 -7.08
C VAL A 30 -6.48 -6.97 -7.17
N GLY A 31 -7.44 -7.28 -6.31
CA GLY A 31 -8.09 -8.59 -6.25
C GLY A 31 -9.38 -8.51 -5.44
N LYS A 32 -9.63 -9.51 -4.58
CA LYS A 32 -10.76 -9.48 -3.63
C LYS A 32 -10.65 -8.31 -2.65
N SER A 33 -9.43 -7.94 -2.28
CA SER A 33 -9.09 -6.78 -1.45
C SER A 33 -8.10 -5.91 -2.20
N LEU A 34 -8.17 -4.59 -2.00
CA LEU A 34 -7.21 -3.63 -2.49
C LEU A 34 -6.07 -3.50 -1.47
N ILE A 35 -4.90 -4.04 -1.81
CA ILE A 35 -3.71 -3.99 -0.94
C ILE A 35 -2.79 -2.88 -1.43
N ILE A 36 -2.37 -2.00 -0.52
CA ILE A 36 -1.57 -0.82 -0.83
C ILE A 36 -0.39 -0.71 0.14
N ASN A 37 0.82 -0.58 -0.39
CA ASN A 37 1.96 -0.01 0.32
C ASN A 37 2.44 1.23 -0.45
N PRO A 38 2.41 2.43 0.15
CA PRO A 38 2.84 3.66 -0.52
C PRO A 38 4.33 3.69 -0.85
N GLY A 39 5.13 2.76 -0.31
CA GLY A 39 6.59 2.82 -0.32
C GLY A 39 7.10 3.81 0.73
N GLU A 40 8.24 4.43 0.46
CA GLU A 40 8.83 5.44 1.34
C GLU A 40 8.67 6.86 0.78
N CYS A 41 8.34 7.80 1.66
CA CYS A 41 8.28 9.22 1.30
C CYS A 41 9.67 9.86 1.23
N CYS A 42 10.62 9.40 2.06
CA CYS A 42 11.96 9.98 2.16
C CYS A 42 12.90 9.59 1.00
N GLY A 43 12.71 8.40 0.42
CA GLY A 43 13.57 7.87 -0.64
C GLY A 43 14.97 7.46 -0.16
N TYR A 44 15.17 7.16 1.13
CA TYR A 44 16.50 6.87 1.67
C TYR A 44 16.99 5.46 1.35
N LEU A 45 16.10 4.46 1.30
CA LEU A 45 16.51 3.07 1.13
C LEU A 45 16.44 2.62 -0.34
N THR A 46 15.41 3.03 -1.04
CA THR A 46 15.11 2.64 -2.43
C THR A 46 15.51 3.71 -3.45
N GLY A 47 15.79 4.93 -3.00
CA GLY A 47 16.01 6.09 -3.86
C GLY A 47 14.73 6.62 -4.53
N LYS A 48 13.58 6.00 -4.26
CA LYS A 48 12.27 6.34 -4.86
C LYS A 48 11.39 6.96 -3.80
N ARG A 49 10.87 8.14 -4.07
CA ARG A 49 9.95 8.85 -3.17
C ARG A 49 8.54 8.69 -3.71
N SER A 50 7.64 8.17 -2.89
CA SER A 50 6.26 7.99 -3.31
C SER A 50 5.23 8.11 -2.18
N ILE A 51 4.02 8.50 -2.56
CA ILE A 51 2.81 8.42 -1.75
C ILE A 51 1.68 7.76 -2.56
N ALA A 52 0.61 7.31 -1.90
CA ALA A 52 -0.59 6.78 -2.55
C ALA A 52 -1.83 7.57 -2.14
N ILE A 53 -2.65 7.96 -3.13
CA ILE A 53 -4.00 8.51 -2.91
C ILE A 53 -5.02 7.40 -3.16
N LEU A 54 -5.83 7.11 -2.14
CA LEU A 54 -6.92 6.14 -2.21
C LEU A 54 -8.23 6.84 -2.58
N TYR A 55 -8.98 6.25 -3.52
CA TYR A 55 -10.33 6.63 -3.91
C TYR A 55 -11.27 5.47 -3.50
N PRO A 56 -11.85 5.50 -2.29
CA PRO A 56 -12.60 4.36 -1.73
C PRO A 56 -13.83 3.99 -2.55
N ASP A 57 -14.57 4.99 -3.03
CA ASP A 57 -15.79 4.79 -3.82
C ASP A 57 -15.50 4.09 -5.17
N GLU A 58 -14.28 4.22 -5.68
CA GLU A 58 -13.82 3.57 -6.91
C GLU A 58 -13.04 2.28 -6.67
N MET A 59 -12.71 1.96 -5.41
CA MET A 59 -11.79 0.88 -5.05
C MET A 59 -10.46 0.96 -5.83
N LYS A 60 -9.89 2.18 -5.94
CA LYS A 60 -8.64 2.45 -6.67
C LYS A 60 -7.65 3.23 -5.83
N ALA A 61 -6.36 3.03 -6.09
CA ALA A 61 -5.29 3.85 -5.56
C ALA A 61 -4.40 4.37 -6.69
N LYS A 62 -3.92 5.61 -6.55
CA LYS A 62 -2.99 6.26 -7.47
C LYS A 62 -1.71 6.63 -6.73
N PHE A 63 -0.56 6.21 -7.27
CA PHE A 63 0.73 6.66 -6.77
C PHE A 63 1.09 8.04 -7.30
N ILE A 64 1.78 8.82 -6.46
CA ILE A 64 2.48 10.05 -6.83
C ILE A 64 3.95 9.84 -6.48
N ASP A 65 4.80 10.00 -7.48
CA ASP A 65 6.26 9.87 -7.37
C ASP A 65 6.91 11.27 -7.40
N PHE A 66 8.05 11.44 -6.72
CA PHE A 66 8.80 12.70 -6.61
C PHE A 66 10.28 12.55 -6.99
#